data_AF-A0AAN0M159-F1
#
_entry.id   AF-A0AAN0M159-F1
#
_cell.length_a   1.000
_cell.length_b   1.000
_cell.length_c   1.000
_cell.angle_alpha   90.00
_cell.angle_beta   90.00
_cell.angle_gamma   90.00
#
_symmetry.space_group_name_H-M   'P 1'
#
loop_
_entity.id
_entity.type
_entity.pdbx_description
1 polymer ?
#
loop_
_entity_poly.entity_id
_entity_poly.type
_entity_poly.pdbx_seq_one_letter_code
_entity_poly.pdbx_strand_id
1 'polypeptide(L)'
;MCFSHFQRTGQTIDLAFEPKLATPTLTTEQLDYYKRYNGKSLFVLDVQYGNGGDIRDLERLLSTLDDATLQGYSAWNTGSNSIGTLVLDLVIAMYYDTNPTYIKHRVIDDALYRGDIRLLVNAKMREMGFDVWVRIIVTPLMNI
;
A
#
# COMPACT_ATOMS: atom_id res chain seq x y z
N MET A 1 2.80 -31.92 -29.38
CA MET A 1 3.09 -30.50 -29.66
C MET A 1 4.00 -29.99 -28.56
N CYS A 2 5.25 -29.71 -28.91
CA CYS A 2 6.26 -29.19 -28.00
C CYS A 2 5.98 -27.68 -27.83
N PHE A 3 5.65 -27.23 -26.61
CA PHE A 3 5.50 -25.80 -26.34
C PHE A 3 6.88 -25.16 -26.47
N SER A 4 7.09 -24.43 -27.57
CA SER A 4 8.27 -23.63 -27.79
C SER A 4 8.39 -22.57 -26.71
N HIS A 5 9.63 -22.40 -26.25
CA HIS A 5 10.10 -21.36 -25.33
C HIS A 5 9.50 -19.99 -25.73
N PHE A 6 8.51 -19.53 -24.98
CA PHE A 6 8.07 -18.13 -25.08
C PHE A 6 9.17 -17.29 -24.44
N GLN A 7 10.08 -16.74 -25.24
CA GLN A 7 11.04 -15.75 -24.75
C GLN A 7 10.25 -14.53 -24.26
N ARG A 8 10.14 -14.37 -22.94
CA ARG A 8 9.60 -13.15 -22.33
C ARG A 8 10.56 -12.01 -22.68
N THR A 9 10.17 -11.18 -23.64
CA THR A 9 10.92 -9.99 -24.07
C THR A 9 10.71 -8.77 -23.16
N GLY A 10 9.95 -8.91 -22.08
CA GLY A 10 9.70 -7.86 -21.09
C GLY A 10 10.45 -8.10 -19.78
N GLN A 11 10.89 -7.02 -19.13
CA GLN A 11 11.27 -7.08 -17.72
C GLN A 11 10.06 -7.52 -16.88
N THR A 12 10.22 -8.58 -16.10
CA THR A 12 9.24 -8.92 -15.06
C THR A 12 9.50 -8.01 -13.87
N ILE A 13 8.56 -7.09 -13.62
CA ILE A 13 8.59 -6.24 -12.43
C ILE A 13 7.67 -6.83 -11.36
N ASP A 14 8.10 -6.70 -10.12
CA ASP A 14 7.39 -7.18 -8.97
C ASP A 14 6.60 -6.04 -8.34
N LEU A 15 5.32 -5.94 -8.70
CA LEU A 15 4.45 -4.84 -8.25
C LEU A 15 4.21 -4.83 -6.74
N ALA A 16 4.52 -5.93 -6.04
CA ALA A 16 4.47 -5.95 -4.58
C ALA A 16 5.62 -5.14 -3.94
N PHE A 17 6.68 -4.89 -4.70
CA PHE A 17 7.86 -4.12 -4.28
C PHE A 17 8.18 -2.99 -5.25
N GLU A 18 7.15 -2.40 -5.85
CA GLU A 18 7.28 -1.25 -6.73
C GLU A 18 7.95 -0.08 -5.99
N PRO A 19 9.02 0.53 -6.55
CA PRO A 19 9.64 1.69 -5.95
C PRO A 19 8.69 2.89 -6.04
N LYS A 20 8.54 3.63 -4.93
CA LYS A 20 7.76 4.85 -4.91
C LYS A 20 8.41 5.94 -5.78
N LEU A 21 7.58 6.81 -6.35
CA LEU A 21 8.04 8.01 -7.04
C LEU A 21 8.79 8.93 -6.07
N ALA A 22 9.79 9.64 -6.59
CA ALA A 22 10.58 10.57 -5.80
C ALA A 22 9.71 11.69 -5.19
N THR A 23 8.72 12.17 -5.96
CA THR A 23 7.76 13.16 -5.53
C THR A 23 6.42 12.51 -5.19
N PRO A 24 5.74 12.94 -4.10
CA PRO A 24 4.36 12.54 -3.83
C PRO A 24 3.45 12.99 -4.98
N THR A 25 2.37 12.24 -5.22
CA THR A 25 1.60 12.29 -6.47
C THR A 25 0.35 13.14 -6.39
N LEU A 26 -0.19 13.40 -5.19
CA LEU A 26 -1.30 14.34 -5.06
C LEU A 26 -0.85 15.73 -5.55
N THR A 27 -1.51 16.30 -6.55
CA THR A 27 -1.16 17.64 -7.02
C THR A 27 -1.74 18.71 -6.10
N THR A 28 -1.22 19.94 -6.20
CA THR A 28 -1.78 21.08 -5.46
C THR A 28 -3.24 21.32 -5.82
N GLU A 29 -3.61 21.16 -7.11
CA GLU A 29 -4.98 21.31 -7.57
C GLU A 29 -5.92 20.25 -6.97
N GLN A 30 -5.46 19.00 -6.82
CA GLN A 30 -6.22 17.95 -6.15
C GLN A 30 -6.40 18.24 -4.66
N LEU A 31 -5.33 18.68 -3.99
CA LEU A 31 -5.38 19.09 -2.57
C LEU A 31 -6.36 20.26 -2.37
N ASP A 32 -6.31 21.29 -3.23
CA ASP A 32 -7.23 22.41 -3.20
C ASP A 32 -8.68 21.97 -3.44
N TYR A 33 -8.90 21.04 -4.38
CA TYR A 33 -10.21 20.44 -4.59
C TYR A 33 -10.74 19.74 -3.32
N TYR A 34 -9.88 19.05 -2.58
CA TYR A 34 -10.29 18.31 -1.38
C TYR A 34 -10.62 19.20 -0.18
N LYS A 35 -10.15 20.47 -0.11
CA LYS A 35 -10.47 21.41 0.98
C LYS A 35 -11.98 21.58 1.24
N ARG A 36 -12.82 21.34 0.22
CA ARG A 36 -14.29 21.33 0.35
C ARG A 36 -14.84 20.28 1.33
N TYR A 37 -14.02 19.30 1.70
CA TYR A 37 -14.36 18.24 2.65
C TYR A 37 -13.85 18.51 4.08
N ASN A 38 -13.38 19.73 4.37
CA ASN A 38 -13.07 20.12 5.74
C ASN A 38 -14.27 19.94 6.69
N GLY A 39 -13.98 19.52 7.92
CA GLY A 39 -14.99 19.20 8.93
C GLY A 39 -15.78 17.92 8.63
N LYS A 40 -15.36 17.08 7.68
CA LYS A 40 -15.99 15.79 7.36
C LYS A 40 -15.17 14.61 7.88
N SER A 41 -15.85 13.51 8.11
CA SER A 41 -15.22 12.20 8.27
C SER A 41 -14.59 11.77 6.94
N LEU A 42 -13.32 11.40 6.98
CA LEU A 42 -12.54 11.03 5.81
C LEU A 42 -12.26 9.52 5.81
N PHE A 43 -12.52 8.88 4.68
CA PHE A 43 -12.17 7.50 4.41
C PHE A 43 -11.28 7.49 3.18
N VAL A 44 -10.02 7.07 3.33
CA VAL A 44 -9.02 7.14 2.27
C VAL A 44 -8.74 5.75 1.72
N LEU A 45 -8.99 5.59 0.43
CA LEU A 45 -8.56 4.46 -0.36
C LEU A 45 -7.28 4.85 -1.10
N ASP A 46 -6.16 4.27 -0.70
CA ASP A 46 -4.88 4.47 -1.36
C ASP A 46 -4.57 3.28 -2.28
N VAL A 47 -4.73 3.51 -3.57
CA VAL A 47 -4.52 2.51 -4.64
C VAL A 47 -3.38 2.91 -5.56
N GLN A 48 -2.51 3.80 -5.09
CA GLN A 48 -1.48 4.35 -5.93
C GLN A 48 -0.42 3.31 -6.29
N TYR A 49 -0.08 2.43 -5.34
CA TYR A 49 0.87 1.34 -5.54
C TYR A 49 0.19 0.00 -5.28
N GLY A 50 0.76 -1.06 -5.87
CA GLY A 50 0.15 -2.38 -5.82
C GLY A 50 0.04 -3.01 -4.43
N ASN A 51 0.87 -2.59 -3.45
CA ASN A 51 0.97 -3.28 -2.17
C ASN A 51 1.44 -2.35 -1.03
N GLY A 52 0.58 -1.43 -0.61
CA GLY A 52 0.87 -0.43 0.40
C GLY A 52 0.71 0.98 -0.15
N GLY A 53 0.51 1.93 0.75
CA GLY A 53 0.22 3.31 0.38
C GLY A 53 1.42 4.24 0.44
N ASP A 54 1.20 5.50 0.08
CA ASP A 54 2.17 6.58 0.20
C ASP A 54 1.86 7.46 1.40
N ILE A 55 2.59 7.25 2.51
CA ILE A 55 2.42 8.04 3.72
C ILE A 55 2.61 9.54 3.49
N ARG A 56 3.42 9.93 2.49
CA ARG A 56 3.68 11.33 2.16
C ARG A 56 2.44 11.99 1.57
N ASP A 57 1.70 11.29 0.72
CA ASP A 57 0.45 11.82 0.16
C ASP A 57 -0.68 11.82 1.20
N LEU A 58 -0.74 10.79 2.07
CA LEU A 58 -1.65 10.82 3.21
C LEU A 58 -1.36 12.00 4.14
N GLU A 59 -0.09 12.25 4.48
CA GLU A 59 0.31 13.38 5.32
C GLU A 59 -0.09 14.71 4.68
N ARG A 60 0.21 14.90 3.39
CA ARG A 60 -0.17 16.12 2.65
C ARG A 60 -1.67 16.33 2.58
N LEU A 61 -2.44 15.25 2.43
CA LEU A 61 -3.90 15.32 2.45
C LEU A 61 -4.40 15.74 3.83
N LEU A 62 -3.94 15.09 4.90
CA LEU A 62 -4.36 15.39 6.27
C LEU A 62 -3.92 16.79 6.72
N SER A 63 -2.74 17.25 6.31
CA SER A 63 -2.26 18.62 6.59
C SER A 63 -2.98 19.71 5.78
N THR A 64 -3.66 19.33 4.70
CA THR A 64 -4.51 20.24 3.92
C THR A 64 -5.92 20.33 4.51
N LEU A 65 -6.32 19.28 5.24
CA LEU A 65 -7.66 19.13 5.79
C LEU A 65 -7.67 19.29 7.31
N ASP A 66 -7.35 20.49 7.79
CA ASP A 66 -7.09 20.81 9.20
C ASP A 66 -8.18 20.33 10.19
N ASP A 67 -9.45 20.31 9.75
CA ASP A 67 -10.61 19.91 10.57
C ASP A 67 -11.21 18.55 10.16
N ALA A 68 -10.56 17.79 9.27
CA ALA A 68 -11.06 16.47 8.88
C ALA A 68 -10.64 15.39 9.89
N THR A 69 -11.53 14.42 10.11
CA THR A 69 -11.22 13.25 10.96
C THR A 69 -11.06 12.02 10.10
N LEU A 70 -9.86 11.45 10.06
CA LEU A 70 -9.62 10.17 9.39
C LEU A 70 -10.34 9.04 10.15
N GLN A 71 -11.32 8.42 9.51
CA GLN A 71 -12.12 7.31 10.05
C GLN A 71 -11.91 5.98 9.32
N GLY A 72 -11.15 5.97 8.22
CA GLY A 72 -10.77 4.76 7.50
C GLY A 72 -9.56 4.99 6.62
N TYR A 73 -8.66 4.02 6.58
CA TYR A 73 -7.50 4.02 5.67
C TYR A 73 -7.23 2.60 5.20
N SER A 74 -7.02 2.43 3.89
CA SER A 74 -6.74 1.12 3.32
C SER A 74 -5.90 1.23 2.05
N ALA A 75 -4.78 0.51 2.02
CA ALA A 75 -3.82 0.51 0.91
C ALA A 75 -3.24 -0.88 0.58
N TRP A 76 -3.66 -1.93 1.30
CA TRP A 76 -3.14 -3.29 1.18
C TRP A 76 -4.27 -4.28 0.82
N ASN A 77 -4.15 -5.28 -0.07
CA ASN A 77 -3.08 -5.88 -0.89
C ASN A 77 -3.41 -5.85 -2.40
N THR A 78 -4.68 -5.63 -2.73
CA THR A 78 -5.19 -5.42 -4.10
C THR A 78 -6.26 -4.34 -3.99
N GLY A 79 -6.52 -3.59 -5.06
CA GLY A 79 -7.54 -2.54 -5.03
C GLY A 79 -8.90 -3.03 -4.51
N SER A 80 -9.31 -4.25 -4.88
CA SER A 80 -10.55 -4.87 -4.38
C SER A 80 -10.55 -5.14 -2.87
N ASN A 81 -9.44 -5.66 -2.32
CA ASN A 81 -9.33 -5.90 -0.88
C ASN A 81 -9.29 -4.57 -0.11
N SER A 82 -8.58 -3.58 -0.65
CA SER A 82 -8.48 -2.26 -0.04
C SER A 82 -9.85 -1.58 0.02
N ILE A 83 -10.61 -1.62 -1.10
CA ILE A 83 -11.99 -1.10 -1.17
C ILE A 83 -12.90 -1.85 -0.19
N GLY A 84 -12.87 -3.19 -0.19
CA GLY A 84 -13.73 -3.99 0.68
C GLY A 84 -13.51 -3.66 2.17
N THR A 85 -12.26 -3.50 2.57
CA THR A 85 -11.89 -3.09 3.94
C THR A 85 -12.41 -1.69 4.25
N LEU A 86 -12.24 -0.73 3.33
CA LEU A 86 -12.69 0.64 3.56
C LEU A 86 -14.21 0.77 3.60
N VAL A 87 -14.93 -0.02 2.78
CA VAL A 87 -16.40 -0.11 2.84
C VAL A 87 -16.86 -0.69 4.18
N LEU A 88 -16.17 -1.71 4.70
CA LEU A 88 -16.43 -2.23 6.04
C LEU A 88 -16.22 -1.15 7.10
N ASP A 89 -15.10 -0.42 7.07
CA ASP A 89 -14.83 0.68 8.00
C ASP A 89 -15.94 1.75 7.93
N LEU A 90 -16.43 2.07 6.73
CA LEU A 90 -17.55 3.00 6.53
C LEU A 90 -18.84 2.48 7.16
N VAL A 91 -19.19 1.22 6.94
CA VAL A 91 -20.37 0.59 7.56
C VAL A 91 -20.24 0.58 9.08
N ILE A 92 -19.06 0.27 9.61
CA ILE A 92 -18.81 0.32 11.06
C ILE A 92 -19.06 1.72 11.58
N ALA A 93 -18.51 2.75 10.94
CA ALA A 93 -18.69 4.15 11.35
C ALA A 93 -20.15 4.65 11.26
N MET A 94 -20.98 4.04 10.42
CA MET A 94 -22.40 4.40 10.30
C MET A 94 -23.25 3.85 11.45
N TYR A 95 -22.90 2.68 11.99
CA TYR A 95 -23.77 1.93 12.90
C TYR A 95 -23.15 1.67 14.28
N TYR A 96 -21.86 1.91 14.45
CA TYR A 96 -21.10 1.57 15.66
C TYR A 96 -20.03 2.63 15.98
N ASP A 97 -19.56 2.61 17.22
CA ASP A 97 -18.42 3.45 17.63
C ASP A 97 -17.13 2.97 16.96
N THR A 98 -16.39 3.92 16.39
CA THR A 98 -15.11 3.65 15.74
C THR A 98 -13.98 3.66 16.77
N ASN A 99 -13.05 2.71 16.65
CA ASN A 99 -11.85 2.68 17.48
C ASN A 99 -10.72 3.45 16.77
N PRO A 100 -10.31 4.64 17.25
CA PRO A 100 -9.25 5.42 16.60
C PRO A 100 -7.89 4.71 16.62
N THR A 101 -7.64 3.79 17.55
CA THR A 101 -6.42 2.98 17.59
C THR A 101 -6.35 2.02 16.41
N TYR A 102 -7.50 1.46 15.99
CA TYR A 102 -7.56 0.61 14.80
C TYR A 102 -7.15 1.40 13.54
N ILE A 103 -7.63 2.63 13.37
CA ILE A 103 -7.26 3.49 12.23
C ILE A 103 -5.77 3.78 12.22
N LYS A 104 -5.17 4.07 13.39
CA LYS A 104 -3.71 4.24 13.52
C LYS A 104 -2.96 2.98 13.11
N HIS A 105 -3.44 1.78 13.49
CA HIS A 105 -2.84 0.53 13.04
C HIS A 105 -2.93 0.35 11.53
N ARG A 106 -4.04 0.73 10.88
CA ARG A 106 -4.16 0.70 9.42
C ARG A 106 -3.15 1.62 8.76
N VAL A 107 -2.95 2.84 9.25
CA VAL A 107 -1.92 3.75 8.72
C VAL A 107 -0.51 3.18 8.91
N ILE A 108 -0.20 2.65 10.10
CA ILE A 108 1.11 2.06 10.39
C ILE A 108 1.38 0.84 9.52
N ASP A 109 0.41 -0.06 9.34
CA ASP A 109 0.61 -1.28 8.56
C ASP A 109 0.58 -0.96 7.05
N ASP A 110 -0.51 -0.39 6.54
CA ASP A 110 -0.73 -0.22 5.11
C ASP A 110 0.13 0.91 4.49
N ALA A 111 0.30 2.04 5.16
CA ALA A 111 1.06 3.18 4.60
C ALA A 111 2.56 3.07 4.90
N LEU A 112 2.91 2.85 6.18
CA LEU A 112 4.31 2.89 6.63
C LEU A 112 5.02 1.56 6.45
N TYR A 113 4.53 0.49 7.06
CA TYR A 113 5.22 -0.80 7.02
C TYR A 113 5.19 -1.40 5.61
N ARG A 114 4.01 -1.53 5.02
CA ARG A 114 3.83 -2.11 3.68
C ARG A 114 4.39 -1.21 2.59
N GLY A 115 4.22 0.10 2.71
CA GLY A 115 4.66 1.10 1.73
C GLY A 115 6.15 1.40 1.77
N ASP A 116 6.79 1.45 2.95
CA ASP A 116 8.19 1.89 3.07
C ASP A 116 9.09 0.82 3.72
N ILE A 117 8.79 0.42 4.96
CA ILE A 117 9.71 -0.39 5.77
C ILE A 117 9.99 -1.74 5.13
N ARG A 118 8.96 -2.41 4.59
CA ARG A 118 9.10 -3.70 3.94
C ARG A 118 10.01 -3.64 2.72
N LEU A 119 9.96 -2.56 1.93
CA LEU A 119 10.84 -2.38 0.77
C LEU A 119 12.31 -2.29 1.22
N LEU A 120 12.57 -1.46 2.23
CA LEU A 120 13.91 -1.28 2.79
C LEU A 120 14.47 -2.57 3.39
N VAL A 121 13.67 -3.28 4.17
CA VAL A 121 14.07 -4.56 4.77
C VAL A 121 14.33 -5.60 3.68
N ASN A 122 13.43 -5.71 2.69
CA ASN A 122 13.60 -6.70 1.62
C ASN A 122 14.82 -6.42 0.74
N ALA A 123 15.14 -5.16 0.47
CA ALA A 123 16.37 -4.79 -0.23
C ALA A 123 17.60 -5.28 0.55
N LYS A 124 17.68 -4.98 1.86
CA LYS A 124 18.77 -5.46 2.72
C LYS A 124 18.85 -6.99 2.80
N MET A 125 17.72 -7.67 2.91
CA MET A 125 17.68 -9.14 2.95
C MET A 125 18.20 -9.75 1.64
N ARG A 126 17.86 -9.16 0.48
CA ARG A 126 18.39 -9.58 -0.82
C ARG A 126 19.89 -9.33 -0.94
N GLU A 127 20.40 -8.20 -0.46
CA GLU A 127 21.84 -7.91 -0.39
C GLU A 127 22.60 -8.93 0.45
N MET A 128 21.96 -9.44 1.52
CA MET A 128 22.49 -10.51 2.36
C MET A 128 22.32 -11.93 1.77
N GLY A 129 21.71 -12.07 0.59
CA GLY A 129 21.50 -13.35 -0.08
C GLY A 129 20.25 -14.13 0.35
N PHE A 130 19.33 -13.52 1.09
CA PHE A 130 18.06 -14.16 1.48
C PHE A 130 17.00 -14.04 0.38
N ASP A 131 16.19 -15.10 0.23
CA ASP A 131 14.97 -15.07 -0.57
C ASP A 131 13.81 -14.47 0.25
N VAL A 132 13.36 -13.29 -0.17
CA VAL A 132 12.25 -12.55 0.48
C VAL A 132 10.87 -13.07 0.07
N TRP A 133 10.79 -13.97 -0.90
CA TRP A 133 9.55 -14.61 -1.35
C TRP A 133 9.32 -15.98 -0.71
N VAL A 134 10.29 -16.50 0.06
CA VAL A 134 10.30 -17.86 0.60
C VAL A 134 9.87 -18.86 -0.48
N ARG A 135 10.50 -18.82 -1.65
CA ARG A 135 10.45 -19.99 -2.52
C ARG A 135 11.23 -21.07 -1.78
N ILE A 136 10.56 -22.20 -1.51
CA ILE A 136 11.27 -23.45 -1.30
C ILE A 136 12.01 -23.71 -2.61
N ILE A 137 13.27 -23.27 -2.68
CA ILE A 137 14.18 -23.77 -3.70
C ILE A 137 14.44 -25.20 -3.26
N VAL A 138 13.73 -26.14 -3.87
CA VAL A 138 14.20 -27.53 -3.91
C VAL A 138 15.46 -27.47 -4.74
N THR A 139 16.60 -27.16 -4.11
CA THR A 139 17.89 -27.28 -4.78
C THR A 139 18.00 -28.77 -5.11
N PRO A 140 18.16 -29.16 -6.38
CA PRO A 140 18.50 -30.54 -6.67
C PRO A 140 19.83 -30.78 -5.95
N LEU A 141 19.84 -31.73 -5.02
CA LEU A 141 21.06 -32.21 -4.39
C LEU A 141 22.08 -32.42 -5.52
N MET A 142 23.17 -31.67 -5.50
CA MET A 142 24.33 -32.01 -6.31
C MET A 142 24.68 -33.45 -5.93
N ASN A 143 24.54 -34.37 -6.89
CA ASN A 143 24.99 -35.74 -6.77
C ASN A 143 26.49 -35.71 -6.43
N ILE A 144 26.81 -36.08 -5.19
CA ILE A 144 28.16 -36.47 -4.77
C ILE A 144 28.43 -37.86 -5.33
#